data_AF-A0A7C1WC26-F1
#
_entry.id   AF-A0A7C1WC26-F1
#
_cell.length_a   1.000
_cell.length_b   1.000
_cell.length_c   1.000
_cell.angle_alpha   90.00
_cell.angle_beta   90.00
_cell.angle_gamma   90.00
#
_symmetry.space_group_name_H-M   'P 1'
#
loop_
_entity.id
_entity.type
_entity.pdbx_description
1 polymer ?
#
loop_
_entity_poly.entity_id
_entity_poly.type
_entity_poly.pdbx_seq_one_letter_code
_entity_poly.pdbx_strand_id
1 'polypeptide(L)'
;MKKEYVGYGLILVPLTPILNTLPIFGQNLFYPSDAVVLLVILCYLGSLFSKSFRLIRTDIDLPFMGYSLVASLAVLVSLISKGDMAGNVRLLKILFESCLVYYITVSFLTSRKDLMNKVILAIISFFFIISALAVYKFLRSGSVPGSVFNDSEALGIYLTLVLPLILGLMLYGYSGTGKALVGIIFSLGCAALFLSSSRAGWISGAITLSILGVHRLVLGGKYVVKNDGAGKRKKAKAFLAIPALSGVLYYLWFYYVQGPIRDVFYLRFMSIFSDNTFGGRVDLWESAWRLIQDSPLLGHGPTVNVYNLYLQTAAQFGLVALILFLFVFMKFFGVTFGRLKNIKSSREFGVVMGGALGVLGLLIVGMAESALGSRMSPLFWMQVGMVMALQKMADNRQGRASGSHLHMSLARNNEERGRNSVPTQCLLLVPGKLKDN
;
A
#
# COMPACT_ATOMS: atom_id res chain seq x y z
N MET A 1 4.32 -28.50 2.15
CA MET A 1 3.59 -27.68 1.16
C MET A 1 4.58 -26.90 0.28
N LYS A 2 4.38 -26.86 -1.03
CA LYS A 2 5.23 -26.10 -1.96
C LYS A 2 5.06 -24.58 -1.74
N LYS A 3 6.15 -23.80 -1.85
CA LYS A 3 6.15 -22.32 -1.74
C LYS A 3 5.15 -21.60 -2.66
N GLU A 4 4.66 -22.29 -3.69
CA GLU A 4 3.69 -21.78 -4.66
C GLU A 4 2.32 -21.50 -4.02
N TYR A 5 1.88 -22.30 -3.03
CA TYR A 5 0.58 -22.13 -2.38
C TYR A 5 0.44 -20.82 -1.59
N VAL A 6 1.51 -20.36 -0.93
CA VAL A 6 1.52 -19.06 -0.24
C VAL A 6 1.41 -17.91 -1.24
N GLY A 7 2.05 -18.06 -2.41
CA GLY A 7 1.94 -17.08 -3.49
C GLY A 7 0.51 -16.95 -4.01
N TYR A 8 -0.20 -18.06 -4.19
CA TYR A 8 -1.61 -18.04 -4.57
C TYR A 8 -2.49 -17.43 -3.47
N GLY A 9 -2.19 -17.68 -2.19
CA GLY A 9 -2.87 -17.01 -1.08
C GLY A 9 -2.76 -15.48 -1.15
N LEU A 10 -1.55 -14.94 -1.36
CA LEU A 10 -1.33 -13.48 -1.49
C LEU A 10 -2.08 -12.86 -2.67
N ILE A 11 -2.27 -13.61 -3.76
CA ILE A 11 -3.06 -13.18 -4.93
C ILE A 11 -4.55 -13.04 -4.57
N LEU A 12 -5.04 -13.78 -3.57
CA LEU A 12 -6.43 -13.73 -3.13
C LEU A 12 -6.69 -12.67 -2.05
N VAL A 13 -5.67 -12.11 -1.39
CA VAL A 13 -5.87 -11.06 -0.39
C VAL A 13 -6.64 -9.84 -0.94
N PRO A 14 -6.42 -9.35 -2.17
CA PRO A 14 -7.26 -8.27 -2.71
C PRO A 14 -8.71 -8.69 -3.04
N LEU A 15 -9.07 -9.97 -2.97
CA LEU A 15 -10.46 -10.47 -3.04
C LEU A 15 -11.18 -10.34 -1.69
N THR A 16 -10.47 -10.08 -0.58
CA THR A 16 -11.07 -9.97 0.77
C THR A 16 -12.30 -9.06 0.83
N PRO A 17 -12.34 -7.88 0.17
CA PRO A 17 -13.56 -7.14 -0.14
C PRO A 17 -14.78 -7.96 -0.56
N ILE A 18 -14.63 -8.76 -1.61
CA ILE A 18 -15.71 -9.51 -2.27
C ILE A 18 -16.21 -10.64 -1.39
N LEU A 19 -15.29 -11.32 -0.73
CA LEU A 19 -15.64 -12.40 0.18
C LEU A 19 -16.49 -11.93 1.35
N ASN A 20 -16.35 -10.67 1.75
CA ASN A 20 -17.11 -10.09 2.85
C ASN A 20 -18.58 -9.77 2.53
N THR A 21 -19.02 -9.92 1.27
CA THR A 21 -20.44 -9.80 0.90
C THR A 21 -21.19 -11.10 0.94
N LEU A 22 -20.51 -12.24 0.99
CA LEU A 22 -21.16 -13.54 0.90
C LEU A 22 -21.94 -13.79 2.21
N PRO A 23 -23.27 -14.04 2.14
CA PRO A 23 -24.15 -14.12 3.31
C PRO A 23 -23.99 -15.42 4.12
N ILE A 24 -22.80 -16.01 4.15
CA ILE A 24 -22.66 -17.46 4.41
C ILE A 24 -22.68 -17.80 5.91
N PHE A 25 -22.50 -16.88 6.86
CA PHE A 25 -22.61 -17.21 8.30
C PHE A 25 -23.14 -16.05 9.14
N GLY A 26 -23.93 -16.36 10.18
CA GLY A 26 -24.36 -15.42 11.22
C GLY A 26 -23.16 -14.73 11.85
N GLN A 27 -22.98 -13.45 11.52
CA GLN A 27 -21.71 -12.74 11.67
C GLN A 27 -21.51 -12.23 13.08
N ASN A 28 -20.37 -12.58 13.71
CA ASN A 28 -19.73 -11.75 14.73
C ASN A 28 -18.20 -11.95 14.81
N LEU A 29 -17.67 -13.15 14.52
CA LEU A 29 -16.22 -13.44 14.71
C LEU A 29 -15.42 -13.85 13.46
N PHE A 30 -16.03 -14.49 12.45
CA PHE A 30 -15.32 -15.01 11.28
C PHE A 30 -16.04 -14.66 9.97
N TYR A 31 -15.30 -14.03 9.07
CA TYR A 31 -15.70 -13.67 7.72
C TYR A 31 -15.03 -14.56 6.68
N PRO A 32 -15.59 -14.68 5.46
CA PRO A 32 -14.93 -15.39 4.38
C PRO A 32 -13.58 -14.74 3.97
N SER A 33 -13.38 -13.42 4.18
CA SER A 33 -12.04 -12.81 4.04
C SER A 33 -11.03 -13.43 5.00
N ASP A 34 -11.47 -13.79 6.20
CA ASP A 34 -10.63 -14.31 7.24
C ASP A 34 -10.22 -15.74 6.90
N ALA A 35 -11.04 -16.49 6.15
CA ALA A 35 -10.64 -17.79 5.62
C ALA A 35 -9.51 -17.65 4.59
N VAL A 36 -9.50 -16.60 3.76
CA VAL A 36 -8.39 -16.34 2.83
C VAL A 36 -7.14 -15.91 3.57
N VAL A 37 -7.27 -14.98 4.52
CA VAL A 37 -6.13 -14.54 5.35
C VAL A 37 -5.58 -15.71 6.15
N LEU A 38 -6.44 -16.52 6.76
CA LEU A 38 -6.06 -17.73 7.49
C LEU A 38 -5.42 -18.76 6.57
N LEU A 39 -5.90 -18.95 5.33
CA LEU A 39 -5.26 -19.82 4.36
C LEU A 39 -3.85 -19.32 4.03
N VAL A 40 -3.67 -18.00 3.82
CA VAL A 40 -2.34 -17.41 3.60
C VAL A 40 -1.42 -17.67 4.80
N ILE A 41 -1.94 -17.51 6.02
CA ILE A 41 -1.22 -17.76 7.27
C ILE A 41 -0.86 -19.25 7.42
N LEU A 42 -1.79 -20.16 7.17
CA LEU A 42 -1.56 -21.60 7.28
C LEU A 42 -0.57 -22.09 6.23
N CYS A 43 -0.68 -21.62 4.98
CA CYS A 43 0.31 -21.89 3.96
C CYS A 43 1.69 -21.32 4.36
N TYR A 44 1.71 -20.14 4.98
CA TYR A 44 2.95 -19.53 5.48
C TYR A 44 3.58 -20.36 6.60
N LEU A 45 2.81 -20.76 7.61
CA LEU A 45 3.28 -21.62 8.70
C LEU A 45 3.81 -22.94 8.14
N GLY A 46 3.10 -23.56 7.20
CA GLY A 46 3.56 -24.75 6.49
C GLY A 46 4.86 -24.54 5.69
N SER A 47 5.17 -23.30 5.28
CA SER A 47 6.42 -22.96 4.62
C SER A 47 7.58 -22.76 5.61
N LEU A 48 7.31 -22.34 6.85
CA LEU A 48 8.32 -22.23 7.91
C LEU A 48 8.98 -23.58 8.22
N PHE A 49 8.18 -24.65 8.22
CA PHE A 49 8.67 -26.02 8.42
C PHE A 49 9.61 -26.51 7.30
N SER A 50 9.65 -25.84 6.15
CA SER A 50 10.44 -26.29 4.99
C SER A 50 11.92 -25.88 5.01
N LYS A 51 12.49 -25.40 6.14
CA LYS A 51 13.87 -24.87 6.31
C LYS A 51 14.33 -23.80 5.31
N SER A 52 13.47 -23.41 4.38
CA SER A 52 13.79 -22.57 3.24
C SER A 52 13.27 -21.14 3.41
N PHE A 53 12.81 -20.81 4.62
CA PHE A 53 12.26 -19.53 5.00
C PHE A 53 13.32 -18.68 5.70
N ARG A 54 13.36 -17.39 5.36
CA ARG A 54 14.19 -16.40 6.05
C ARG A 54 13.31 -15.18 6.31
N LEU A 55 13.12 -14.85 7.59
CA LEU A 55 12.48 -13.60 7.96
C LEU A 55 13.33 -12.44 7.44
N ILE A 56 12.73 -11.59 6.61
CA ILE A 56 13.43 -10.47 5.99
C ILE A 56 13.20 -9.25 6.85
N ARG A 57 14.28 -8.74 7.46
CA ARG A 57 14.22 -7.52 8.25
C ARG A 57 14.01 -6.27 7.39
N THR A 58 13.15 -5.39 7.86
CA THR A 58 12.88 -4.08 7.28
C THR A 58 13.20 -2.96 8.26
N ASP A 59 13.33 -1.74 7.75
CA ASP A 59 13.63 -0.55 8.55
C ASP A 59 12.45 -0.11 9.46
N ILE A 60 11.25 -0.68 9.26
CA ILE A 60 10.06 -0.37 10.06
C ILE A 60 9.71 -1.46 11.07
N ASP A 61 10.48 -2.55 11.16
CA ASP A 61 10.17 -3.68 12.03
C ASP A 61 10.07 -3.27 13.50
N LEU A 62 11.02 -2.47 13.98
CA LEU A 62 11.06 -2.05 15.39
C LEU A 62 9.80 -1.27 15.81
N PRO A 63 9.43 -0.16 15.15
CA PRO A 63 8.21 0.56 15.51
C PRO A 63 6.95 -0.28 15.27
N PHE A 64 6.94 -1.15 14.25
CA PHE A 64 5.77 -1.98 13.94
C PHE A 64 5.54 -3.08 14.97
N MET A 65 6.61 -3.76 15.41
CA MET A 65 6.54 -4.75 16.49
C MET A 65 6.20 -4.07 17.82
N GLY A 66 6.78 -2.90 18.09
CA GLY A 66 6.44 -2.10 19.28
C GLY A 66 4.96 -1.76 19.31
N TYR A 67 4.41 -1.19 18.23
CA TYR A 67 2.98 -0.92 18.10
C TYR A 67 2.13 -2.18 18.31
N SER A 68 2.45 -3.26 17.60
CA SER A 68 1.69 -4.51 17.67
C SER A 68 1.70 -5.12 19.07
N LEU A 69 2.85 -5.07 19.76
CA LEU A 69 3.00 -5.58 21.12
C LEU A 69 2.18 -4.76 22.12
N VAL A 70 2.31 -3.43 22.11
CA VAL A 70 1.57 -2.55 23.02
C VAL A 70 0.07 -2.63 22.77
N ALA A 71 -0.37 -2.63 21.50
CA ALA A 71 -1.77 -2.79 21.15
C ALA A 71 -2.33 -4.16 21.58
N SER A 72 -1.55 -5.23 21.43
CA SER A 72 -1.97 -6.56 21.90
C SER A 72 -2.07 -6.61 23.43
N LEU A 73 -1.11 -6.01 24.14
CA LEU A 73 -1.12 -5.92 25.59
C LEU A 73 -2.34 -5.12 26.09
N ALA A 74 -2.65 -3.99 25.46
CA ALA A 74 -3.84 -3.20 25.73
C ALA A 74 -5.14 -4.02 25.64
N VAL A 75 -5.28 -4.81 24.58
CA VAL A 75 -6.43 -5.70 24.37
C VAL A 75 -6.48 -6.80 25.43
N LEU A 76 -5.34 -7.40 25.79
CA LEU A 76 -5.28 -8.46 26.81
C LEU A 76 -5.63 -7.93 28.21
N VAL A 77 -5.16 -6.74 28.57
CA VAL A 77 -5.51 -6.10 29.85
C VAL A 77 -7.00 -5.76 29.89
N SER A 78 -7.55 -5.26 28.77
CA SER A 78 -8.99 -5.01 28.63
C SER A 78 -9.82 -6.30 28.74
N LEU A 79 -9.36 -7.42 28.19
CA LEU A 79 -10.03 -8.73 28.28
C LEU A 79 -10.24 -9.15 29.75
N ILE A 80 -9.24 -8.91 30.61
CA ILE A 80 -9.29 -9.28 32.03
C ILE A 80 -10.19 -8.32 32.83
N SER A 81 -10.25 -7.04 32.44
CA SER A 81 -10.82 -5.98 33.27
C SER A 81 -12.22 -5.48 32.85
N LYS A 82 -12.59 -5.59 31.57
CA LYS A 82 -13.70 -4.79 30.99
C LYS A 82 -14.78 -5.61 30.24
N GLY A 83 -14.77 -6.94 30.35
CA GLY A 83 -15.93 -7.81 30.05
C GLY A 83 -16.36 -8.02 28.59
N ASP A 84 -15.97 -7.17 27.62
CA ASP A 84 -16.28 -7.39 26.19
C ASP A 84 -15.33 -8.41 25.55
N MET A 85 -15.55 -9.70 25.87
CA MET A 85 -14.70 -10.79 25.35
C MET A 85 -14.73 -10.86 23.82
N ALA A 86 -15.89 -10.70 23.20
CA ALA A 86 -16.04 -10.84 21.75
C ALA A 86 -15.31 -9.73 20.98
N GLY A 87 -15.47 -8.46 21.40
CA GLY A 87 -14.77 -7.35 20.79
C GLY A 87 -13.25 -7.46 20.96
N ASN A 88 -12.79 -7.86 22.14
CA ASN A 88 -11.35 -7.98 22.43
C ASN A 88 -10.72 -9.09 21.57
N VAL A 89 -11.36 -10.25 21.47
CA VAL A 89 -10.91 -11.34 20.58
C VAL A 89 -10.86 -10.88 19.12
N ARG A 90 -11.87 -10.12 18.67
CA ARG A 90 -11.89 -9.54 17.32
C ARG A 90 -10.74 -8.56 17.09
N LEU A 91 -10.43 -7.66 18.03
CA LEU A 91 -9.31 -6.75 17.90
C LEU A 91 -7.97 -7.48 17.87
N LEU A 92 -7.77 -8.45 18.77
CA LEU A 92 -6.55 -9.25 18.82
C LEU A 92 -6.32 -10.00 17.49
N LYS A 93 -7.41 -10.57 16.93
CA LYS A 93 -7.39 -11.20 15.61
C LYS A 93 -6.95 -10.22 14.53
N ILE A 94 -7.55 -9.03 14.45
CA ILE A 94 -7.20 -8.02 13.44
C ILE A 94 -5.72 -7.61 13.56
N LEU A 95 -5.22 -7.39 14.78
CA LEU A 95 -3.81 -7.06 15.03
C LEU A 95 -2.86 -8.18 14.57
N PHE A 96 -3.20 -9.42 14.91
CA PHE A 96 -2.41 -10.59 14.55
C PHE A 96 -2.39 -10.83 13.03
N GLU A 97 -3.55 -10.78 12.38
CA GLU A 97 -3.67 -10.90 10.92
C GLU A 97 -2.89 -9.80 10.21
N SER A 98 -2.99 -8.56 10.69
CA SER A 98 -2.27 -7.40 10.17
C SER A 98 -0.75 -7.60 10.23
N CYS A 99 -0.26 -8.05 11.39
CA CYS A 99 1.15 -8.34 11.61
C CYS A 99 1.66 -9.45 10.67
N LEU A 100 0.93 -10.56 10.60
CA LEU A 100 1.32 -11.67 9.74
C LEU A 100 1.27 -11.31 8.26
N VAL A 101 0.19 -10.69 7.78
CA VAL A 101 0.06 -10.30 6.37
C VAL A 101 1.20 -9.39 5.94
N TYR A 102 1.61 -8.45 6.79
CA TYR A 102 2.79 -7.62 6.54
C TYR A 102 4.06 -8.46 6.33
N TYR A 103 4.45 -9.30 7.30
CA TYR A 103 5.68 -10.07 7.24
C TYR A 103 5.68 -11.13 6.13
N ILE A 104 4.53 -11.78 5.90
CA ILE A 104 4.33 -12.72 4.80
C ILE A 104 4.58 -12.01 3.48
N THR A 105 3.96 -10.85 3.29
CA THR A 105 4.09 -10.05 2.08
C THR A 105 5.55 -9.66 1.84
N VAL A 106 6.22 -9.10 2.84
CA VAL A 106 7.64 -8.72 2.73
C VAL A 106 8.50 -9.92 2.35
N SER A 107 8.36 -11.04 3.06
CA SER A 107 9.22 -12.20 2.88
C SER A 107 9.04 -12.87 1.52
N PHE A 108 7.79 -13.05 1.09
CA PHE A 108 7.48 -13.76 -0.15
C PHE A 108 7.76 -12.90 -1.37
N LEU A 109 7.34 -11.64 -1.31
CA LEU A 109 7.51 -10.75 -2.44
C LEU A 109 8.98 -10.46 -2.67
N THR A 110 9.78 -10.13 -1.65
CA THR A 110 11.23 -9.86 -1.81
C THR A 110 11.97 -11.02 -2.49
N SER A 111 11.53 -12.25 -2.26
CA SER A 111 12.18 -13.46 -2.80
C SER A 111 11.77 -13.77 -4.25
N ARG A 112 10.62 -13.26 -4.74
CA ARG A 112 10.05 -13.63 -6.05
C ARG A 112 9.47 -12.42 -6.79
N LYS A 113 10.27 -11.86 -7.71
CA LYS A 113 9.83 -10.76 -8.58
C LYS A 113 8.62 -11.13 -9.47
N ASP A 114 8.52 -12.38 -9.92
CA ASP A 114 7.35 -12.84 -10.68
C ASP A 114 6.05 -12.78 -9.83
N LEU A 115 6.13 -13.20 -8.56
CA LEU A 115 4.99 -13.13 -7.64
C LEU A 115 4.53 -11.67 -7.41
N MET A 116 5.47 -10.73 -7.30
CA MET A 116 5.15 -9.30 -7.21
C MET A 116 4.27 -8.84 -8.38
N ASN A 117 4.62 -9.22 -9.60
CA ASN A 117 3.84 -8.86 -10.78
C ASN A 117 2.43 -9.48 -10.75
N LYS A 118 2.31 -10.73 -10.28
CA LYS A 118 1.01 -11.41 -10.14
C LYS A 118 0.13 -10.75 -9.08
N VAL A 119 0.70 -10.35 -7.94
CA VAL A 119 -0.03 -9.61 -6.90
C VAL A 119 -0.48 -8.25 -7.40
N ILE A 120 0.38 -7.50 -8.11
CA ILE A 120 -0.01 -6.22 -8.72
C ILE A 120 -1.15 -6.43 -9.73
N LEU A 121 -1.04 -7.45 -10.59
CA LEU A 121 -2.10 -7.76 -11.56
C LEU A 121 -3.41 -8.10 -10.86
N ALA A 122 -3.37 -8.88 -9.77
CA ALA A 122 -4.53 -9.20 -8.97
C ALA A 122 -5.18 -7.94 -8.39
N ILE A 123 -4.39 -7.03 -7.81
CA ILE A 123 -4.88 -5.75 -7.30
C ILE A 123 -5.59 -4.96 -8.42
N ILE A 124 -5.01 -4.84 -9.60
CA ILE A 124 -5.63 -4.14 -10.75
C ILE A 124 -6.94 -4.82 -11.15
N SER A 125 -6.94 -6.15 -11.30
CA SER A 125 -8.13 -6.90 -11.72
C SER A 125 -9.27 -6.77 -10.72
N PHE A 126 -9.01 -6.91 -9.42
CA PHE A 126 -10.02 -6.76 -8.38
C PHE A 126 -10.50 -5.32 -8.25
N PHE A 127 -9.60 -4.36 -8.38
CA PHE A 127 -9.95 -2.95 -8.42
C PHE A 127 -10.90 -2.63 -9.59
N PHE A 128 -10.63 -3.17 -10.78
CA PHE A 128 -11.51 -3.04 -11.94
C PHE A 128 -12.89 -3.66 -11.67
N ILE A 129 -12.94 -4.89 -11.17
CA ILE A 129 -14.20 -5.60 -10.87
C ILE A 129 -15.03 -4.81 -9.85
N ILE A 130 -14.42 -4.40 -8.73
CA ILE A 130 -15.10 -3.65 -7.66
C ILE A 130 -15.61 -2.31 -8.17
N SER A 131 -14.80 -1.58 -8.95
CA SER A 131 -15.19 -0.29 -9.52
C SER A 131 -16.32 -0.45 -10.53
N ALA A 132 -16.24 -1.45 -11.42
CA ALA A 132 -17.28 -1.76 -12.40
C ALA A 132 -18.61 -2.12 -11.73
N LEU A 133 -18.58 -2.96 -10.70
CA LEU A 133 -19.76 -3.34 -9.93
C LEU A 133 -20.38 -2.14 -9.19
N ALA A 134 -19.55 -1.26 -8.63
CA ALA A 134 -20.03 -0.05 -7.96
C ALA A 134 -20.78 0.86 -8.95
N VAL A 135 -20.18 1.15 -10.11
CA VAL A 135 -20.82 1.98 -11.15
C VAL A 135 -22.07 1.30 -11.70
N TYR A 136 -22.03 0.00 -12.00
CA TYR A 136 -23.20 -0.74 -12.49
C TYR A 136 -24.37 -0.72 -11.50
N LYS A 137 -24.12 -0.99 -10.21
CA LYS A 137 -25.15 -0.93 -9.16
C LYS A 137 -25.76 0.46 -9.05
N PHE A 138 -24.93 1.50 -9.13
CA PHE A 138 -25.41 2.88 -9.14
C PHE A 138 -26.33 3.16 -10.32
N LEU A 139 -25.91 2.81 -11.54
CA LEU A 139 -26.72 3.01 -12.76
C LEU A 139 -28.05 2.25 -12.70
N ARG A 140 -28.08 1.07 -12.09
CA ARG A 140 -29.30 0.25 -11.99
C ARG A 140 -30.27 0.69 -10.90
N SER A 141 -29.77 1.13 -9.76
CA SER A 141 -30.60 1.36 -8.57
C SER A 141 -30.74 2.82 -8.16
N GLY A 142 -29.97 3.74 -8.74
CA GLY A 142 -29.93 5.17 -8.37
C GLY A 142 -29.36 5.46 -6.98
N SER A 143 -29.42 4.50 -6.08
CA SER A 143 -28.66 4.48 -4.83
C SER A 143 -27.21 4.09 -5.10
N VAL A 144 -26.31 4.45 -4.20
CA VAL A 144 -24.96 3.88 -4.15
C VAL A 144 -25.06 2.82 -3.05
N PRO A 145 -25.40 1.55 -3.37
CA PRO A 145 -25.27 0.53 -2.35
C PRO A 145 -23.78 0.46 -2.03
N GLY A 146 -23.41 0.37 -0.76
CA GLY A 146 -22.05 0.01 -0.39
C GLY A 146 -21.65 -1.21 -1.18
N SER A 147 -20.80 -1.06 -2.19
CA SER A 147 -20.90 -1.85 -3.42
C SER A 147 -20.73 -3.36 -3.15
N VAL A 148 -19.50 -3.81 -3.12
CA VAL A 148 -19.05 -5.12 -2.69
C VAL A 148 -18.77 -5.08 -1.18
N PHE A 149 -19.22 -4.06 -0.47
CA PHE A 149 -18.85 -3.87 0.94
C PHE A 149 -20.04 -3.81 1.88
N ASN A 150 -21.27 -3.73 1.33
CA ASN A 150 -22.51 -3.38 2.06
C ASN A 150 -22.41 -2.04 2.82
N ASP A 151 -21.27 -1.36 2.75
CA ASP A 151 -20.94 -0.06 3.32
C ASP A 151 -20.25 0.80 2.24
N SER A 152 -20.78 1.99 2.00
CA SER A 152 -20.29 2.90 0.95
C SER A 152 -19.05 3.68 1.42
N GLU A 153 -18.82 3.80 2.73
CA GLU A 153 -17.60 4.37 3.29
C GLU A 153 -16.42 3.43 3.07
N ALA A 154 -16.59 2.13 3.38
CA ALA A 154 -15.61 1.10 3.11
C ALA A 154 -15.13 1.06 1.64
N LEU A 155 -16.04 1.27 0.68
CA LEU A 155 -15.66 1.41 -0.74
C LEU A 155 -14.71 2.59 -0.95
N GLY A 156 -15.00 3.75 -0.37
CA GLY A 156 -14.15 4.94 -0.47
C GLY A 156 -12.75 4.73 0.12
N ILE A 157 -12.67 4.07 1.29
CA ILE A 157 -11.40 3.68 1.93
C ILE A 157 -10.58 2.79 0.99
N TYR A 158 -11.21 1.74 0.43
CA TYR A 158 -10.56 0.80 -0.49
C TYR A 158 -10.02 1.52 -1.73
N LEU A 159 -10.86 2.34 -2.37
CA LEU A 159 -10.48 3.05 -3.59
C LEU A 159 -9.33 4.03 -3.31
N THR A 160 -9.36 4.73 -2.17
CA THR A 160 -8.28 5.66 -1.79
C THR A 160 -6.93 4.97 -1.61
N LEU A 161 -6.93 3.73 -1.10
CA LEU A 161 -5.71 2.94 -0.94
C LEU A 161 -5.11 2.49 -2.28
N VAL A 162 -5.95 2.11 -3.25
CA VAL A 162 -5.51 1.46 -4.49
C VAL A 162 -5.37 2.44 -5.66
N LEU A 163 -6.20 3.48 -5.74
CA LEU A 163 -6.25 4.41 -6.87
C LEU A 163 -4.89 5.11 -7.16
N PRO A 164 -4.10 5.55 -6.16
CA PRO A 164 -2.77 6.11 -6.42
C PRO A 164 -1.78 5.10 -7.00
N LEU A 165 -1.90 3.81 -6.66
CA LEU A 165 -1.10 2.73 -7.26
C LEU A 165 -1.44 2.54 -8.75
N ILE A 166 -2.73 2.54 -9.09
CA ILE A 166 -3.20 2.45 -10.49
C ILE A 166 -2.69 3.64 -11.29
N LEU A 167 -2.78 4.86 -10.75
CA LEU A 167 -2.24 6.05 -11.39
C LEU A 167 -0.70 5.96 -11.56
N GLY A 168 0.02 5.45 -10.54
CA GLY A 168 1.46 5.23 -10.61
C GLY A 168 1.87 4.31 -11.74
N LEU A 169 1.14 3.20 -11.90
CA LEU A 169 1.32 2.26 -13.00
C LEU A 169 0.96 2.89 -14.36
N MET A 170 -0.10 3.68 -14.45
CA MET A 170 -0.49 4.39 -15.68
C MET A 170 0.57 5.40 -16.12
N LEU A 171 1.14 6.16 -15.17
CA LEU A 171 2.06 7.25 -15.46
C LEU A 171 3.50 6.80 -15.73
N TYR A 172 3.92 5.70 -15.11
CA TYR A 172 5.32 5.25 -15.12
C TYR A 172 5.53 3.78 -15.51
N GLY A 173 4.49 2.94 -15.46
CA GLY A 173 4.62 1.48 -15.61
C GLY A 173 4.28 0.93 -16.99
N TYR A 174 3.21 1.42 -17.61
CA TYR A 174 2.70 0.91 -18.89
C TYR A 174 2.85 1.92 -20.04
N SER A 175 2.95 1.41 -21.26
CA SER A 175 2.97 2.15 -22.52
C SER A 175 1.93 1.59 -23.50
N GLY A 176 1.59 2.37 -24.54
CA GLY A 176 0.68 1.93 -25.62
C GLY A 176 -0.69 1.46 -25.11
N THR A 177 -1.12 0.30 -25.58
CA THR A 177 -2.41 -0.32 -25.24
C THR A 177 -2.56 -0.60 -23.74
N GLY A 178 -1.51 -1.10 -23.08
CA GLY A 178 -1.54 -1.33 -21.63
C GLY A 178 -1.81 -0.05 -20.84
N LYS A 179 -1.28 1.09 -21.30
CA LYS A 179 -1.55 2.39 -20.67
C LYS A 179 -3.00 2.82 -20.86
N ALA A 180 -3.56 2.60 -22.06
CA ALA A 180 -4.96 2.88 -22.33
C ALA A 180 -5.89 2.04 -21.45
N LEU A 181 -5.63 0.73 -21.34
CA LEU A 181 -6.39 -0.18 -20.48
C LEU A 181 -6.35 0.26 -19.01
N VAL A 182 -5.16 0.54 -18.47
CA VAL A 182 -5.03 1.03 -17.09
C VAL A 182 -5.70 2.40 -16.91
N GLY A 183 -5.70 3.26 -17.94
CA GLY A 183 -6.42 4.53 -17.94
C GLY A 183 -7.94 4.39 -17.86
N ILE A 184 -8.51 3.40 -18.55
CA ILE A 184 -9.94 3.07 -18.44
C ILE A 184 -10.24 2.59 -17.01
N ILE A 185 -9.43 1.66 -16.48
CA ILE A 185 -9.58 1.14 -15.12
C ILE A 185 -9.49 2.28 -14.09
N PHE A 186 -8.52 3.19 -14.25
CA PHE A 186 -8.35 4.35 -13.40
C PHE A 186 -9.57 5.28 -13.44
N SER A 187 -10.08 5.56 -14.64
CA SER A 187 -11.25 6.44 -14.82
C SER A 187 -12.50 5.84 -14.18
N LEU A 188 -12.70 4.53 -14.34
CA LEU A 188 -13.78 3.80 -13.68
C LEU A 188 -13.65 3.84 -12.15
N GLY A 189 -12.42 3.73 -11.63
CA GLY A 189 -12.13 3.88 -10.21
C GLY A 189 -12.40 5.28 -9.67
N CYS A 190 -12.09 6.33 -10.43
CA CYS A 190 -12.44 7.71 -10.07
C CYS A 190 -13.96 7.91 -10.04
N ALA A 191 -14.68 7.36 -11.02
CA ALA A 191 -16.14 7.38 -11.03
C ALA A 191 -16.71 6.64 -9.81
N ALA A 192 -16.21 5.44 -9.50
CA ALA A 192 -16.62 4.69 -8.32
C ALA A 192 -16.31 5.44 -7.01
N LEU A 193 -15.17 6.15 -6.93
CA LEU A 193 -14.81 6.94 -5.76
C LEU A 193 -15.77 8.10 -5.60
N PHE A 194 -16.01 8.87 -6.67
CA PHE A 194 -16.98 9.97 -6.67
C PHE A 194 -18.40 9.50 -6.30
N LEU A 195 -18.78 8.31 -6.72
CA LEU A 195 -20.07 7.74 -6.35
C LEU A 195 -20.11 7.26 -4.90
N SER A 196 -18.97 6.91 -4.28
CA SER A 196 -18.93 6.50 -2.87
C SER A 196 -19.44 7.60 -1.94
N SER A 197 -19.99 7.25 -0.78
CA SER A 197 -20.42 8.23 0.23
C SER A 197 -19.28 8.79 1.09
N SER A 198 -18.04 8.35 0.84
CA SER A 198 -16.85 8.75 1.61
C SER A 198 -16.28 10.07 1.09
N ARG A 199 -16.70 11.18 1.69
CA ARG A 199 -16.13 12.52 1.40
C ARG A 199 -14.66 12.59 1.80
N ALA A 200 -14.29 11.93 2.90
CA ALA A 200 -12.89 11.77 3.30
C ALA A 200 -12.07 11.08 2.20
N GLY A 201 -12.64 10.03 1.58
CA GLY A 201 -12.07 9.35 0.43
C GLY A 201 -11.87 10.27 -0.77
N TRP A 202 -12.82 11.14 -1.08
CA TRP A 202 -12.69 12.09 -2.18
C TRP A 202 -11.55 13.08 -1.96
N ILE A 203 -11.50 13.71 -0.78
CA ILE A 203 -10.46 14.68 -0.42
C ILE A 203 -9.09 14.01 -0.45
N SER A 204 -8.98 12.83 0.16
CA SER A 204 -7.73 12.08 0.21
C SER A 204 -7.27 11.60 -1.17
N GLY A 205 -8.20 11.07 -1.97
CA GLY A 205 -7.95 10.71 -3.36
C GLY A 205 -7.45 11.92 -4.16
N ALA A 206 -8.13 13.05 -4.07
CA ALA A 206 -7.73 14.28 -4.76
C ALA A 206 -6.30 14.72 -4.36
N ILE A 207 -5.98 14.72 -3.06
CA ILE A 207 -4.65 15.09 -2.56
C ILE A 207 -3.58 14.14 -3.11
N THR A 208 -3.77 12.83 -2.95
CA THR A 208 -2.75 11.83 -3.32
C THR A 208 -2.55 11.74 -4.83
N LEU A 209 -3.62 11.79 -5.62
CA LEU A 209 -3.54 11.84 -7.08
C LEU A 209 -2.87 13.13 -7.57
N SER A 210 -3.14 14.26 -6.93
CA SER A 210 -2.50 15.54 -7.25
C SER A 210 -1.01 15.49 -6.99
N ILE A 211 -0.56 14.94 -5.85
CA ILE A 211 0.88 14.77 -5.55
C ILE A 211 1.57 13.98 -6.66
N LEU A 212 0.98 12.86 -7.09
CA LEU A 212 1.56 12.01 -8.14
C LEU A 212 1.54 12.68 -9.52
N GLY A 213 0.46 13.38 -9.85
CA GLY A 213 0.31 14.16 -11.08
C GLY A 213 1.35 15.28 -11.16
N VAL A 214 1.46 16.10 -10.11
CA VAL A 214 2.45 17.16 -9.99
C VAL A 214 3.87 16.60 -10.09
N HIS A 215 4.17 15.49 -9.39
CA HIS A 215 5.47 14.83 -9.51
C HIS A 215 5.79 14.46 -10.97
N ARG A 216 4.82 13.86 -11.70
CA ARG A 216 5.03 13.47 -13.10
C ARG A 216 5.30 14.64 -14.02
N LEU A 217 4.69 15.78 -13.75
CA LEU A 217 4.79 16.99 -14.57
C LEU A 217 6.09 17.76 -14.29
N VAL A 218 6.43 17.95 -13.02
CA VAL A 218 7.60 18.72 -12.59
C VAL A 218 8.88 17.90 -12.74
N LEU A 219 8.86 16.64 -12.27
CA LEU A 219 10.05 15.80 -12.10
C LEU A 219 10.13 14.64 -13.10
N GLY A 220 9.04 14.30 -13.78
CA GLY A 220 8.99 13.16 -14.70
C GLY A 220 9.93 13.25 -15.91
N GLY A 221 10.54 14.40 -16.18
CA GLY A 221 11.62 14.54 -17.16
C GLY A 221 12.92 13.83 -16.79
N LYS A 222 13.14 13.49 -15.51
CA LYS A 222 14.32 12.73 -15.06
C LYS A 222 14.22 11.21 -15.33
N TYR A 223 13.00 10.68 -15.48
CA TYR A 223 12.73 9.24 -15.55
C TYR A 223 12.25 8.76 -16.92
N VAL A 224 12.00 9.68 -17.86
CA VAL A 224 11.62 9.37 -19.24
C VAL A 224 12.71 9.87 -20.17
N VAL A 225 13.28 8.94 -20.94
CA VAL A 225 14.40 9.18 -21.86
C VAL A 225 14.03 10.22 -22.93
N LYS A 226 14.97 11.15 -23.13
CA LYS A 226 15.16 12.19 -24.16
C LYS A 226 14.06 13.25 -24.40
N ASN A 227 14.55 14.48 -24.28
CA ASN A 227 14.34 15.68 -25.12
C ASN A 227 13.39 16.83 -24.74
N ASP A 228 14.01 18.00 -24.92
CA ASP A 228 13.60 19.38 -25.13
C ASP A 228 12.93 20.14 -23.97
N GLY A 229 13.67 21.13 -23.46
CA GLY A 229 13.21 22.10 -22.45
C GLY A 229 11.92 22.85 -22.84
N ALA A 230 11.62 22.95 -24.13
CA ALA A 230 10.35 23.47 -24.64
C ALA A 230 9.13 22.61 -24.24
N GLY A 231 9.31 21.29 -24.07
CA GLY A 231 8.26 20.36 -23.66
C GLY A 231 7.84 20.51 -22.20
N LYS A 232 8.74 20.99 -21.31
CA LYS A 232 8.41 21.24 -19.89
C LYS A 232 7.41 22.38 -19.72
N ARG A 233 7.60 23.50 -20.44
CA ARG A 233 6.70 24.67 -20.39
C ARG A 233 5.31 24.35 -20.95
N LYS A 234 5.23 23.58 -22.04
CA LYS A 234 3.95 23.11 -22.60
C LYS A 234 3.20 22.15 -21.65
N LYS A 235 3.91 21.26 -20.95
CA LYS A 235 3.33 20.34 -19.96
C LYS A 235 2.82 21.07 -18.70
N ALA A 236 3.53 22.11 -18.25
CA ALA A 236 3.09 22.94 -17.12
C ALA A 236 1.82 23.77 -17.47
N LYS A 237 1.75 24.33 -18.70
CA LYS A 237 0.54 25.00 -19.18
C LYS A 237 -0.64 24.04 -19.32
N ALA A 238 -0.40 22.82 -19.81
CA ALA A 238 -1.42 21.78 -19.85
C ALA A 238 -1.94 21.41 -18.44
N PHE A 239 -1.09 21.44 -17.41
CA PHE A 239 -1.53 21.18 -16.03
C PHE A 239 -2.42 22.25 -15.44
N LEU A 240 -2.22 23.53 -15.77
CA LEU A 240 -3.17 24.59 -15.37
C LEU A 240 -4.44 24.55 -16.21
N ALA A 241 -4.30 24.19 -17.49
CA ALA A 241 -5.43 24.06 -18.40
C ALA A 241 -6.33 22.86 -18.05
N ILE A 242 -5.81 21.76 -17.50
CA ILE A 242 -6.62 20.57 -17.19
C ILE A 242 -7.68 20.85 -16.11
N PRO A 243 -7.39 21.39 -14.91
CA PRO A 243 -8.40 21.75 -13.93
C PRO A 243 -9.37 22.81 -14.44
N ALA A 244 -8.87 23.82 -15.17
CA ALA A 244 -9.71 24.84 -15.78
C ALA A 244 -10.69 24.22 -16.80
N LEU A 245 -10.20 23.37 -17.69
CA LEU A 245 -11.00 22.63 -18.67
C LEU A 245 -11.93 21.65 -17.98
N SER A 246 -11.50 21.00 -16.89
CA SER A 246 -12.34 20.09 -16.10
C SER A 246 -13.49 20.85 -15.44
N GLY A 247 -13.22 22.05 -14.91
CA GLY A 247 -14.23 22.93 -14.34
C GLY A 247 -15.21 23.44 -15.39
N VAL A 248 -14.72 23.82 -16.58
CA VAL A 248 -15.58 24.20 -17.72
C VAL A 248 -16.41 23.01 -18.20
N LEU A 249 -15.82 21.84 -18.39
CA LEU A 249 -16.54 20.62 -18.79
C LEU A 249 -17.57 20.20 -17.74
N TYR A 250 -17.25 20.34 -16.45
CA TYR A 250 -18.18 20.09 -15.36
C TYR A 250 -19.34 21.10 -15.37
N TYR A 251 -19.04 22.39 -15.55
CA TYR A 251 -20.06 23.44 -15.67
C TYR A 251 -20.98 23.20 -16.87
N LEU A 252 -20.41 22.88 -18.04
CA LEU A 252 -21.17 22.54 -19.24
C LEU A 252 -22.00 21.27 -19.02
N TRP A 253 -21.41 20.22 -18.44
CA TRP A 253 -22.15 18.99 -18.09
C TRP A 253 -23.31 19.28 -17.15
N PHE A 254 -23.10 20.10 -16.12
CA PHE A 254 -24.13 20.49 -15.16
C PHE A 254 -25.28 21.28 -15.81
N TYR A 255 -24.95 22.13 -16.78
CA TYR A 255 -25.93 22.92 -17.52
C TYR A 255 -26.78 22.07 -18.48
N TYR A 256 -26.14 21.15 -19.21
CA TYR A 256 -26.79 20.38 -20.27
C TYR A 256 -27.39 19.04 -19.84
N VAL A 257 -26.88 18.41 -18.78
CA VAL A 257 -27.44 17.16 -18.26
C VAL A 257 -28.60 17.48 -17.34
N GLN A 258 -29.82 17.29 -17.84
CA GLN A 258 -31.04 17.39 -17.05
C GLN A 258 -31.48 16.00 -16.54
N GLY A 259 -32.13 15.96 -15.38
CA GLY A 259 -32.74 14.76 -14.82
C GLY A 259 -32.02 14.15 -13.61
N PRO A 260 -32.40 12.92 -13.19
CA PRO A 260 -32.04 12.35 -11.88
C PRO A 260 -30.53 12.17 -11.66
N ILE A 261 -29.74 12.03 -12.73
CA ILE A 261 -28.27 11.96 -12.62
C ILE A 261 -27.70 13.29 -12.14
N ARG A 262 -28.18 14.43 -12.67
CA ARG A 262 -27.73 15.76 -12.23
C ARG A 262 -28.02 15.97 -10.76
N ASP A 263 -29.23 15.62 -10.33
CA ASP A 263 -29.67 15.86 -8.95
C ASP A 263 -28.88 15.01 -7.96
N VAL A 264 -28.57 13.76 -8.32
CA VAL A 264 -27.67 12.92 -7.49
C VAL A 264 -26.27 13.52 -7.42
N PHE A 265 -25.68 13.93 -8.55
CA PHE A 265 -24.35 14.56 -8.55
C PHE A 265 -24.33 15.86 -7.75
N TYR A 266 -25.36 16.68 -7.87
CA TYR A 266 -25.51 17.92 -7.11
C TYR A 266 -25.62 17.64 -5.61
N LEU A 267 -26.52 16.74 -5.20
CA LEU A 267 -26.68 16.36 -3.79
C LEU A 267 -25.38 15.79 -3.22
N ARG A 268 -24.65 14.99 -4.00
CA ARG A 268 -23.35 14.42 -3.60
C ARG A 268 -22.30 15.51 -3.45
N PHE A 269 -22.18 16.41 -4.42
CA PHE A 269 -21.24 17.54 -4.34
C PHE A 269 -21.57 18.47 -3.16
N MET A 270 -22.84 18.83 -2.99
CA MET A 270 -23.29 19.69 -1.90
C MET A 270 -23.16 19.03 -0.53
N SER A 271 -23.13 17.69 -0.45
CA SER A 271 -22.88 16.98 0.82
C SER A 271 -21.49 17.24 1.42
N ILE A 272 -20.53 17.77 0.64
CA ILE A 272 -19.26 18.26 1.16
C ILE A 272 -19.47 19.46 2.09
N PHE A 273 -20.48 20.29 1.78
CA PHE A 273 -20.77 21.55 2.46
C PHE A 273 -21.94 21.46 3.45
N SER A 274 -22.48 20.27 3.72
CA SER A 274 -23.62 20.11 4.62
C SER A 274 -23.20 19.94 6.10
N ASP A 275 -23.84 20.72 6.98
CA ASP A 275 -23.51 20.81 8.42
C ASP A 275 -23.72 19.52 9.22
N ASN A 276 -24.60 18.62 8.75
CA ASN A 276 -25.01 17.38 9.43
C ASN A 276 -23.89 16.33 9.59
N THR A 277 -22.64 16.68 9.29
CA THR A 277 -21.57 15.72 9.14
C THR A 277 -20.40 15.92 10.08
N PHE A 278 -20.22 17.15 10.58
CA PHE A 278 -19.31 17.42 11.67
C PHE A 278 -20.00 17.31 13.03
N GLY A 279 -21.26 17.77 13.14
CA GLY A 279 -22.01 17.81 14.42
C GLY A 279 -22.01 16.46 15.16
N GLY A 280 -22.51 15.39 14.52
CA GLY A 280 -22.58 14.07 15.17
C GLY A 280 -21.23 13.38 15.42
N ARG A 281 -20.13 13.88 14.82
CA ARG A 281 -18.78 13.33 15.04
C ARG A 281 -18.08 13.98 16.22
N VAL A 282 -18.37 15.26 16.49
CA VAL A 282 -17.78 15.99 17.62
C VAL A 282 -18.14 15.29 18.94
N ASP A 283 -19.39 14.87 19.13
CA ASP A 283 -19.83 14.14 20.33
C ASP A 283 -19.10 12.79 20.49
N LEU A 284 -18.89 12.07 19.37
CA LEU A 284 -18.13 10.82 19.37
C LEU A 284 -16.65 11.05 19.68
N TRP A 285 -16.07 12.16 19.21
CA TRP A 285 -14.69 12.53 19.49
C TRP A 285 -14.51 12.97 20.94
N GLU A 286 -15.47 13.70 21.50
CA GLU A 286 -15.49 14.05 22.91
C GLU A 286 -15.58 12.78 23.78
N SER A 287 -16.44 11.84 23.39
CA SER A 287 -16.54 10.53 24.04
C SER A 287 -15.22 9.75 23.97
N ALA A 288 -14.56 9.74 22.81
CA ALA A 288 -13.24 9.13 22.63
C ALA A 288 -12.19 9.79 23.54
N TRP A 289 -12.23 11.12 23.63
CA TRP A 289 -11.31 11.89 24.47
C TRP A 289 -11.45 11.55 25.95
N ARG A 290 -12.69 11.41 26.45
CA ARG A 290 -12.94 10.97 27.83
C ARG A 290 -12.38 9.57 28.11
N LEU A 291 -12.49 8.64 27.17
CA LEU A 291 -11.87 7.31 27.29
C LEU A 291 -10.33 7.39 27.31
N ILE A 292 -9.75 8.27 26.50
CA ILE A 292 -8.29 8.50 26.51
C ILE A 292 -7.85 9.07 27.85
N GLN A 293 -8.64 9.97 28.46
CA GLN A 293 -8.34 10.54 29.77
C GLN A 293 -8.42 9.51 30.90
N ASP A 294 -9.36 8.57 30.84
CA ASP A 294 -9.54 7.53 31.85
C ASP A 294 -8.42 6.46 31.80
N SER A 295 -8.01 6.03 30.60
CA SER A 295 -6.92 5.05 30.43
C SER A 295 -5.89 5.52 29.39
N PRO A 296 -5.01 6.47 29.73
CA PRO A 296 -4.13 7.14 28.76
C PRO A 296 -3.03 6.23 28.21
N LEU A 297 -2.54 5.27 29.00
CA LEU A 297 -1.38 4.46 28.60
C LEU A 297 -1.76 3.26 27.72
N LEU A 298 -2.77 2.49 28.13
CA LEU A 298 -3.16 1.23 27.48
C LEU A 298 -4.58 1.25 26.88
N GLY A 299 -5.33 2.35 27.03
CA GLY A 299 -6.67 2.46 26.46
C GLY A 299 -7.70 1.53 27.11
N HIS A 300 -8.83 1.38 26.43
CA HIS A 300 -10.01 0.66 26.91
C HIS A 300 -10.27 -0.67 26.20
N GLY A 301 -9.48 -1.04 25.19
CA GLY A 301 -9.81 -2.15 24.30
C GLY A 301 -10.94 -1.76 23.33
N PRO A 302 -11.87 -2.66 22.99
CA PRO A 302 -12.96 -2.37 22.06
C PRO A 302 -13.76 -1.13 22.45
N THR A 303 -14.03 -0.29 21.46
CA THR A 303 -14.83 0.93 21.60
C THR A 303 -15.79 1.05 20.43
N VAL A 304 -16.82 1.88 20.60
CA VAL A 304 -17.67 2.32 19.48
C VAL A 304 -16.81 2.99 18.41
N ASN A 305 -17.22 2.92 17.14
CA ASN A 305 -16.54 3.60 16.04
C ASN A 305 -16.68 5.12 16.19
N VAL A 306 -15.56 5.83 16.29
CA VAL A 306 -15.52 7.29 16.48
C VAL A 306 -15.18 8.05 15.20
N TYR A 307 -15.17 7.37 14.05
CA TYR A 307 -14.91 7.96 12.74
C TYR A 307 -13.63 8.82 12.70
N ASN A 308 -12.61 8.39 13.44
CA ASN A 308 -11.29 8.98 13.43
C ASN A 308 -10.29 7.91 13.90
N LEU A 309 -9.46 7.44 12.98
CA LEU A 309 -8.50 6.37 13.20
C LEU A 309 -7.55 6.66 14.37
N TYR A 310 -7.14 7.92 14.53
CA TYR A 310 -6.16 8.33 15.55
C TYR A 310 -6.78 8.34 16.94
N LEU A 311 -7.96 8.95 17.07
CA LEU A 311 -8.72 8.94 18.32
C LEU A 311 -9.16 7.53 18.69
N GLN A 312 -9.59 6.74 17.70
CA GLN A 312 -9.93 5.33 17.89
C GLN A 312 -8.71 4.55 18.41
N THR A 313 -7.54 4.71 17.79
CA THR A 313 -6.32 4.01 18.19
C THR A 313 -5.90 4.39 19.61
N ALA A 314 -5.97 5.68 19.97
CA ALA A 314 -5.68 6.13 21.32
C ALA A 314 -6.70 5.64 22.35
N ALA A 315 -8.00 5.67 22.05
CA ALA A 315 -9.03 5.18 22.94
C ALA A 315 -8.95 3.66 23.14
N GLN A 316 -8.63 2.91 22.09
CA GLN A 316 -8.57 1.45 22.14
C GLN A 316 -7.28 0.91 22.74
N PHE A 317 -6.14 1.49 22.35
CA PHE A 317 -4.81 0.94 22.65
C PHE A 317 -3.92 1.88 23.48
N GLY A 318 -4.40 3.08 23.80
CA GLY A 318 -3.68 4.10 24.55
C GLY A 318 -2.76 4.98 23.71
N LEU A 319 -2.28 6.06 24.32
CA LEU A 319 -1.38 7.04 23.70
C LEU A 319 -0.02 6.43 23.32
N VAL A 320 0.46 5.44 24.08
CA VAL A 320 1.72 4.75 23.76
C VAL A 320 1.62 4.03 22.42
N ALA A 321 0.52 3.31 22.19
CA ALA A 321 0.26 2.67 20.91
C ALA A 321 0.09 3.70 19.78
N LEU A 322 -0.62 4.81 20.02
CA LEU A 322 -0.75 5.88 19.00
C LEU A 322 0.61 6.48 18.61
N ILE A 323 1.50 6.74 19.56
CA ILE A 323 2.84 7.27 19.26
C ILE A 323 3.63 6.28 18.41
N LEU A 324 3.62 4.99 18.77
CA LEU A 324 4.30 3.94 17.99
C LEU A 324 3.68 3.78 16.60
N PHE A 325 2.36 3.86 16.49
CA PHE A 325 1.63 3.85 15.22
C PHE A 325 2.10 4.99 14.30
N LEU A 326 2.14 6.23 14.80
CA LEU A 326 2.65 7.38 14.04
C LEU A 326 4.13 7.21 13.69
N PHE A 327 4.93 6.63 14.59
CA PHE A 327 6.35 6.38 14.35
C PHE A 327 6.59 5.35 13.24
N VAL A 328 5.72 4.33 13.11
CA VAL A 328 5.75 3.39 11.96
C VAL A 328 5.67 4.16 10.65
N PHE A 329 4.71 5.07 10.51
CA PHE A 329 4.51 5.79 9.25
C PHE A 329 5.57 6.85 9.00
N MET A 330 6.04 7.53 10.04
CA MET A 330 7.18 8.42 9.93
C MET A 330 8.41 7.69 9.35
N LYS A 331 8.73 6.49 9.87
CA LYS A 331 9.81 5.66 9.36
C LYS A 331 9.52 5.13 7.96
N PHE A 332 8.30 4.62 7.72
CA PHE A 332 7.88 4.13 6.41
C PHE A 332 8.07 5.18 5.32
N PHE A 333 7.56 6.40 5.50
CA PHE A 333 7.72 7.47 4.52
C PHE A 333 9.15 7.97 4.41
N GLY A 334 9.86 8.11 5.55
CA GLY A 334 11.27 8.52 5.55
C GLY A 334 12.15 7.59 4.72
N VAL A 335 11.99 6.27 4.92
CA VAL A 335 12.73 5.25 4.17
C VAL A 335 12.28 5.22 2.71
N THR A 336 10.98 5.27 2.46
CA THR A 336 10.43 5.23 1.11
C THR A 336 10.91 6.40 0.26
N PHE A 337 10.68 7.62 0.70
CA PHE A 337 11.06 8.83 -0.04
C PHE A 337 12.57 9.01 -0.11
N GLY A 338 13.31 8.62 0.93
CA GLY A 338 14.78 8.60 0.91
C GLY A 338 15.35 7.68 -0.17
N ARG A 339 14.66 6.59 -0.51
CA ARG A 339 15.08 5.59 -1.51
C ARG A 339 14.54 5.84 -2.91
N LEU A 340 13.50 6.65 -3.09
CA LEU A 340 12.93 6.97 -4.41
C LEU A 340 13.97 7.49 -5.42
N LYS A 341 14.94 8.28 -4.94
CA LYS A 341 16.02 8.84 -5.78
C LYS A 341 16.92 7.77 -6.41
N ASN A 342 16.96 6.57 -5.85
CA ASN A 342 17.83 5.47 -6.30
C ASN A 342 17.10 4.46 -7.20
N ILE A 343 15.80 4.62 -7.43
CA ILE A 343 15.02 3.70 -8.27
C ILE A 343 15.27 4.05 -9.75
N LYS A 344 15.90 3.11 -10.47
CA LYS A 344 16.21 3.28 -11.91
C LYS A 344 15.05 2.92 -12.82
N SER A 345 14.21 1.96 -12.43
CA SER A 345 13.09 1.50 -13.26
C SER A 345 11.88 2.40 -13.06
N SER A 346 11.39 3.01 -14.15
CA SER A 346 10.18 3.83 -14.15
C SER A 346 8.98 3.06 -13.57
N ARG A 347 8.81 1.79 -13.96
CA ARG A 347 7.72 0.95 -13.42
C ARG A 347 7.85 0.73 -11.92
N GLU A 348 9.06 0.41 -11.44
CA GLU A 348 9.29 0.23 -9.99
C GLU A 348 9.02 1.54 -9.23
N PHE A 349 9.42 2.68 -9.80
CA PHE A 349 9.12 4.00 -9.24
C PHE A 349 7.61 4.24 -9.13
N GLY A 350 6.86 3.96 -10.19
CA GLY A 350 5.39 4.10 -10.21
C GLY A 350 4.70 3.24 -9.15
N VAL A 351 5.15 2.00 -8.98
CA VAL A 351 4.60 1.09 -7.96
C VAL A 351 4.94 1.55 -6.54
N VAL A 352 6.19 1.94 -6.28
CA VAL A 352 6.61 2.40 -4.94
C VAL A 352 5.92 3.72 -4.59
N MET A 353 5.94 4.70 -5.49
CA MET A 353 5.34 6.01 -5.24
C MET A 353 3.82 5.92 -5.13
N GLY A 354 3.17 5.23 -6.08
CA GLY A 354 1.73 5.01 -6.04
C GLY A 354 1.29 4.19 -4.83
N GLY A 355 2.04 3.13 -4.49
CA GLY A 355 1.79 2.32 -3.31
C GLY A 355 1.88 3.13 -2.00
N ALA A 356 2.92 3.94 -1.86
CA ALA A 356 3.13 4.80 -0.70
C ALA A 356 2.09 5.92 -0.59
N LEU A 357 1.69 6.53 -1.71
CA LEU A 357 0.60 7.50 -1.72
C LEU A 357 -0.75 6.88 -1.40
N GLY A 358 -0.96 5.60 -1.73
CA GLY A 358 -2.13 4.85 -1.27
C GLY A 358 -2.17 4.72 0.26
N VAL A 359 -1.03 4.40 0.87
CA VAL A 359 -0.89 4.36 2.34
C VAL A 359 -1.16 5.75 2.94
N LEU A 360 -0.57 6.80 2.37
CA LEU A 360 -0.82 8.18 2.79
C LEU A 360 -2.31 8.54 2.66
N GLY A 361 -2.94 8.12 1.57
CA GLY A 361 -4.34 8.36 1.32
C GLY A 361 -5.22 7.75 2.41
N LEU A 362 -4.97 6.51 2.80
CA LEU A 362 -5.71 5.88 3.89
C LEU A 362 -5.49 6.59 5.23
N LEU A 363 -4.28 7.10 5.51
CA LEU A 363 -4.01 7.87 6.72
C LEU A 363 -4.75 9.22 6.74
N ILE A 364 -4.88 9.88 5.58
CA ILE A 364 -5.66 11.11 5.45
C ILE A 364 -7.16 10.81 5.65
N VAL A 365 -7.67 9.74 5.02
CA VAL A 365 -9.04 9.26 5.28
C VAL A 365 -9.24 8.94 6.76
N GLY A 366 -8.20 8.40 7.41
CA GLY A 366 -8.15 8.12 8.84
C GLY A 366 -8.46 9.32 9.75
N MET A 367 -8.36 10.56 9.27
CA MET A 367 -8.76 11.73 10.06
C MET A 367 -10.28 11.83 10.25
N ALA A 368 -11.05 11.18 9.39
CA ALA A 368 -12.50 11.30 9.31
C ALA A 368 -13.21 9.95 9.22
N GLU A 369 -12.48 8.83 9.18
CA GLU A 369 -13.02 7.47 9.19
C GLU A 369 -12.11 6.53 9.96
N SER A 370 -12.67 5.47 10.54
CA SER A 370 -11.91 4.44 11.25
C SER A 370 -11.61 3.25 10.33
N ALA A 371 -10.51 3.36 9.57
CA ALA A 371 -10.20 2.41 8.51
C ALA A 371 -9.56 1.10 8.98
N LEU A 372 -8.77 1.11 10.07
CA LEU A 372 -7.96 -0.05 10.49
C LEU A 372 -8.66 -0.99 11.48
N GLY A 373 -9.73 -0.55 12.14
CA GLY A 373 -10.64 -1.44 12.89
C GLY A 373 -11.60 -2.23 11.97
N SER A 374 -11.50 -2.01 10.66
CA SER A 374 -12.36 -2.59 9.64
C SER A 374 -11.71 -3.77 8.92
N ARG A 375 -12.47 -4.37 8.02
CA ARG A 375 -12.05 -5.49 7.15
C ARG A 375 -10.97 -5.10 6.12
N MET A 376 -10.54 -3.82 6.09
CA MET A 376 -9.50 -3.31 5.18
C MET A 376 -8.08 -3.47 5.71
N SER A 377 -7.91 -3.78 7.00
CA SER A 377 -6.58 -3.84 7.64
C SER A 377 -5.60 -4.78 6.91
N PRO A 378 -5.97 -6.03 6.53
CA PRO A 378 -5.07 -6.92 5.80
C PRO A 378 -4.57 -6.34 4.47
N LEU A 379 -5.46 -5.70 3.70
CA LEU A 379 -5.10 -5.08 2.42
C LEU A 379 -4.14 -3.90 2.62
N PHE A 380 -4.39 -3.08 3.64
CA PHE A 380 -3.51 -1.97 4.01
C PHE A 380 -2.10 -2.45 4.36
N TRP A 381 -1.99 -3.44 5.25
CA TRP A 381 -0.69 -3.97 5.67
C TRP A 381 0.03 -4.76 4.57
N MET A 382 -0.72 -5.41 3.66
CA MET A 382 -0.15 -5.98 2.44
C MET A 382 0.45 -4.88 1.56
N GLN A 383 -0.21 -3.74 1.39
CA GLN A 383 0.33 -2.64 0.57
C GLN A 383 1.59 -2.03 1.19
N VAL A 384 1.61 -1.84 2.52
CA VAL A 384 2.83 -1.44 3.27
C VAL A 384 3.95 -2.47 3.05
N GLY A 385 3.65 -3.76 3.21
CA GLY A 385 4.61 -4.85 3.02
C GLY A 385 5.13 -4.94 1.58
N MET A 386 4.29 -4.69 0.58
CA MET A 386 4.67 -4.67 -0.84
C MET A 386 5.67 -3.55 -1.14
N VAL A 387 5.43 -2.34 -0.62
CA VAL A 387 6.35 -1.20 -0.78
C VAL A 387 7.70 -1.49 -0.12
N MET A 388 7.70 -2.04 1.10
CA MET A 388 8.93 -2.42 1.81
C MET A 388 9.69 -3.56 1.10
N ALA A 389 8.97 -4.53 0.53
CA ALA A 389 9.58 -5.61 -0.26
C ALA A 389 10.32 -5.08 -1.48
N LEU A 390 9.75 -4.12 -2.21
CA LEU A 390 10.39 -3.50 -3.37
C LEU A 390 11.66 -2.74 -3.00
N GLN A 391 11.65 -2.03 -1.87
CA GLN A 391 12.83 -1.35 -1.36
C GLN A 391 13.93 -2.36 -1.03
N LYS A 392 13.57 -3.44 -0.34
CA LYS A 392 14.55 -4.49 -0.01
C LYS A 392 15.12 -5.17 -1.24
N MET A 393 14.31 -5.41 -2.28
CA MET A 393 14.82 -5.90 -3.55
C MET A 393 15.82 -4.93 -4.18
N ALA A 394 15.57 -3.63 -4.11
CA ALA A 394 16.48 -2.61 -4.63
C ALA A 394 17.81 -2.61 -3.87
N ASP A 395 17.77 -2.70 -2.54
CA ASP A 395 18.98 -2.77 -1.69
C ASP A 395 19.81 -4.01 -2.00
N ASN A 396 19.15 -5.18 -2.15
CA ASN A 396 19.83 -6.43 -2.50
C ASN A 396 20.52 -6.36 -3.88
N ARG A 397 19.98 -5.58 -4.83
CA ARG A 397 20.63 -5.37 -6.14
C ARG A 397 21.85 -4.45 -6.00
N GLN A 398 21.77 -3.41 -5.19
CA GLN A 398 22.89 -2.47 -4.96
C GLN A 398 24.06 -3.15 -4.22
N GLY A 399 23.77 -3.94 -3.18
CA GLY A 399 24.80 -4.68 -2.44
C GLY A 399 25.56 -5.67 -3.33
N ARG A 400 24.87 -6.37 -4.24
CA ARG A 400 25.51 -7.27 -5.22
C ARG A 400 26.41 -6.52 -6.20
N ALA A 401 25.98 -5.36 -6.70
CA ALA A 401 26.77 -4.56 -7.63
C ALA A 401 28.04 -3.98 -6.99
N SER A 402 27.96 -3.55 -5.72
CA SER A 402 29.12 -3.08 -4.97
C SER A 402 30.11 -4.21 -4.66
N GLY A 403 29.60 -5.40 -4.28
CA GLY A 403 30.44 -6.56 -4.01
C GLY A 403 31.14 -7.11 -5.26
N SER A 404 30.48 -7.12 -6.42
CA SER A 404 31.10 -7.54 -7.68
C SER A 404 32.21 -6.58 -8.13
N HIS A 405 32.04 -5.27 -7.90
CA HIS A 405 33.11 -4.29 -8.17
C HIS A 405 34.33 -4.51 -7.29
N LEU A 406 34.13 -4.82 -6.00
CA LEU A 406 35.24 -5.11 -5.07
C LEU A 406 35.99 -6.38 -5.46
N HIS A 407 35.27 -7.45 -5.84
CA HIS A 407 35.90 -8.69 -6.33
C HIS A 407 36.64 -8.48 -7.65
N MET A 408 36.10 -7.69 -8.59
CA MET A 408 36.82 -7.36 -9.82
C MET A 408 38.04 -6.48 -9.58
N SER A 409 38.00 -5.51 -8.64
CA SER A 409 39.18 -4.70 -8.32
C SER A 409 40.27 -5.52 -7.63
N LEU A 410 39.89 -6.47 -6.77
CA LEU A 410 40.85 -7.38 -6.12
C LEU A 410 41.46 -8.37 -7.11
N ALA A 411 40.65 -8.91 -8.04
CA ALA A 411 41.15 -9.77 -9.11
C ALA A 411 42.14 -9.03 -10.02
N ARG A 412 41.84 -7.78 -10.39
CA ARG A 412 42.72 -6.95 -11.21
C ARG A 412 44.04 -6.59 -10.51
N ASN A 413 43.99 -6.26 -9.22
CA ASN A 413 45.19 -6.03 -8.42
C ASN A 413 46.07 -7.29 -8.28
N ASN A 414 45.47 -8.48 -8.23
CA ASN A 414 46.22 -9.73 -8.20
C ASN A 414 46.82 -10.09 -9.56
N GLU A 415 46.14 -9.80 -10.68
CA GLU A 415 46.73 -9.94 -12.03
C GLU A 415 47.88 -8.95 -12.27
N GLU A 416 47.75 -7.69 -11.81
CA GLU A 416 48.82 -6.70 -11.91
C GLU A 416 50.02 -7.05 -11.02
N ARG A 417 49.80 -7.60 -9.82
CA ARG A 417 50.89 -8.15 -8.99
C ARG A 417 51.53 -9.39 -9.61
N GLY A 418 50.74 -10.28 -10.23
CA GLY A 418 51.25 -11.46 -10.92
C GLY A 418 52.06 -11.15 -12.18
N ARG A 419 51.75 -10.05 -12.89
CA ARG A 419 52.54 -9.59 -14.05
C ARG A 419 53.84 -8.89 -13.66
N ASN A 420 53.89 -8.23 -12.50
CA ASN A 420 55.10 -7.57 -12.01
C ASN A 420 56.05 -8.52 -11.27
N SER A 421 55.62 -9.74 -10.96
CA SER A 421 56.50 -10.84 -10.55
C SER A 421 56.97 -11.63 -11.76
N VAL A 422 57.81 -11.03 -12.61
CA VAL A 422 58.66 -11.82 -13.51
C VAL A 422 59.71 -12.50 -12.62
N PRO A 423 59.80 -13.85 -12.59
CA PRO A 423 60.93 -14.48 -11.95
C PRO A 423 62.15 -14.18 -12.81
N THR A 424 63.11 -13.45 -12.25
CA THR A 424 64.46 -13.31 -12.81
C THR A 424 65.02 -14.71 -13.00
N GLN A 425 64.90 -15.28 -14.21
CA GLN A 425 65.56 -16.52 -14.57
C GLN A 425 67.07 -16.24 -14.56
N CYS A 426 67.74 -16.69 -13.51
CA CYS A 426 69.19 -16.86 -13.50
C CYS A 426 69.58 -17.80 -14.63
N LEU A 427 70.18 -17.21 -15.65
CA LEU A 427 70.86 -17.88 -16.75
C LEU A 427 72.14 -18.54 -16.19
N LEU A 428 72.03 -19.76 -15.67
CA LEU A 428 73.18 -20.60 -15.33
C LEU A 428 73.55 -21.44 -16.55
N LEU A 429 74.59 -20.99 -17.24
CA LEU A 429 75.36 -21.75 -18.22
C LEU A 429 75.81 -23.08 -17.62
N VAL A 430 75.43 -24.19 -18.26
CA VAL A 430 76.05 -25.51 -18.05
C VAL A 430 76.72 -25.91 -19.37
N PRO A 431 78.05 -26.13 -19.39
CA PRO A 431 78.75 -26.62 -20.56
C PRO A 431 78.58 -28.14 -20.68
N GLY A 432 78.55 -28.62 -21.92
CA GLY A 432 78.17 -29.99 -22.28
C GLY A 432 79.10 -31.12 -21.82
N LYS A 433 78.66 -32.35 -22.14
CA LYS A 433 79.44 -33.56 -22.48
C LYS A 433 78.43 -34.68 -22.78
N LEU A 434 78.41 -35.19 -24.01
CA LEU A 434 79.04 -36.44 -24.48
C LEU A 434 78.19 -37.70 -24.22
N LYS A 435 77.70 -38.24 -25.35
CA LYS A 435 77.85 -39.62 -25.84
C LYS A 435 77.23 -40.83 -25.11
N ASP A 436 76.67 -41.66 -26.00
CA ASP A 436 76.64 -43.13 -26.06
C ASP A 436 75.38 -43.89 -25.60
N ASN A 437 74.89 -44.65 -26.60
CA ASN A 437 73.96 -45.80 -26.65
C ASN A 437 72.45 -45.59 -26.49
#